data_AF-E8N590-F1
#
_entry.id   AF-E8N590-F1
#
_cell.length_a   1.000
_cell.length_b   1.000
_cell.length_c   1.000
_cell.angle_alpha   90.00
_cell.angle_beta   90.00
_cell.angle_gamma   90.00
#
_symmetry.space_group_name_H-M   'P 1'
#
loop_
_entity.id
_entity.type
_entity.pdbx_description
1 polymer ?
#
loop_
_entity_poly.entity_id
_entity_poly.type
_entity_poly.pdbx_seq_one_letter_code
_entity_poly.pdbx_strand_id
1 'polypeptide(L)'
;MKKNEVSRRDFLKLIGLGLGSLAFRPFLVDSSLGAGGDIFRVATYSVSVYKEPNDKSPILYQRYRDELINVYEEVISPYGPGYNPIWYRVWRGYVHSARLQKVKFQTNPVIQDIPKGGRLAEVTVPFTQSMRYLPWQKKWEPVYRLYFESTHWVTGVEQGPDGRPWYRIHDELLEFHYFVPAEHLRLIPDEEFTPISPQVKAWEKTIDVSIARQELICYEGGKEVLRSRVSTGVSRWNPDPTSIPTETPTGEFHIFSKMPSKHMGNGQVTADIEAYELVGVPWTSFFVETGVAIHGTFWHRNWGTPMSRGCVNVPTDIAKWIFRWTTPICEPGVWEQKGYGTLVVVH
;
A
#
# COMPACT_ATOMS: atom_id res chain seq x y z
N MET A 1 -18.90 -54.06 5.25
CA MET A 1 -19.23 -53.35 3.99
C MET A 1 -20.71 -53.01 3.94
N LYS A 2 -21.07 -51.73 3.99
CA LYS A 2 -22.33 -51.21 3.44
C LYS A 2 -21.96 -49.98 2.62
N LYS A 3 -22.15 -50.07 1.30
CA LYS A 3 -21.96 -48.97 0.35
C LYS A 3 -23.13 -48.00 0.57
N ASN A 4 -22.85 -46.79 1.04
CA ASN A 4 -23.85 -45.72 1.04
C ASN A 4 -23.96 -45.19 -0.38
N GLU A 5 -24.99 -45.61 -1.11
CA GLU A 5 -25.36 -45.03 -2.39
C GLU A 5 -26.00 -43.66 -2.16
N VAL A 6 -25.34 -42.61 -2.66
CA VAL A 6 -25.88 -41.25 -2.67
C VAL A 6 -27.10 -41.25 -3.60
N SER A 7 -28.30 -40.96 -3.07
CA SER A 7 -29.50 -40.91 -3.90
C SER A 7 -29.44 -39.71 -4.84
N ARG A 8 -30.11 -39.78 -6.00
CA ARG A 8 -30.23 -38.66 -6.95
C ARG A 8 -30.71 -37.36 -6.29
N ARG A 9 -31.48 -37.47 -5.22
CA ARG A 9 -31.98 -36.32 -4.44
C ARG A 9 -30.90 -35.66 -3.58
N ASP A 10 -29.95 -36.45 -3.08
CA ASP A 10 -28.81 -35.96 -2.30
C ASP A 10 -27.72 -35.36 -3.20
N PHE A 11 -27.55 -35.92 -4.41
CA PHE A 11 -26.71 -35.33 -5.45
C PHE A 11 -27.23 -33.96 -5.90
N LEU A 12 -28.54 -33.80 -6.09
CA LEU A 12 -29.15 -32.51 -6.42
C LEU A 12 -29.02 -31.48 -5.29
N LYS A 13 -29.07 -31.91 -4.02
CA LYS A 13 -28.79 -31.03 -2.87
C LYS A 13 -27.33 -30.59 -2.79
N LEU A 14 -26.39 -31.50 -3.11
CA LEU A 14 -24.96 -31.21 -3.20
C LEU A 14 -24.62 -30.25 -4.34
N ILE A 15 -25.27 -30.39 -5.50
CA ILE A 15 -25.15 -29.42 -6.60
C ILE A 15 -25.78 -28.07 -6.22
N GLY A 16 -26.92 -28.06 -5.54
CA GLY A 16 -27.54 -26.83 -5.04
C GLY A 16 -26.65 -26.06 -4.06
N LEU A 17 -25.96 -26.77 -3.16
CA LEU A 17 -24.98 -26.18 -2.24
C LEU A 17 -23.68 -25.72 -2.94
N GLY A 18 -23.21 -26.46 -3.95
CA GLY A 18 -22.04 -26.09 -4.75
C GLY A 18 -22.26 -24.90 -5.70
N LEU A 19 -23.47 -24.75 -6.23
CA LEU A 19 -23.85 -23.59 -7.04
C LEU A 19 -24.17 -22.37 -6.16
N GLY A 20 -24.72 -22.57 -4.97
CA GLY A 20 -24.92 -21.51 -3.98
C GLY A 20 -23.60 -20.89 -3.51
N SER A 21 -22.56 -21.69 -3.28
CA SER A 21 -21.24 -21.16 -2.88
C SER A 21 -20.47 -20.48 -4.02
N LEU A 22 -20.71 -20.88 -5.28
CA LEU A 22 -20.17 -20.20 -6.47
C LEU A 22 -20.91 -18.90 -6.81
N ALA A 23 -22.18 -18.77 -6.45
CA ALA A 23 -22.96 -17.54 -6.59
C ALA A 23 -22.59 -16.45 -5.56
N PHE A 24 -21.88 -16.82 -4.49
CA PHE A 24 -21.32 -15.91 -3.48
C PHE A 24 -19.81 -15.66 -3.65
N ARG A 25 -19.29 -15.75 -4.88
CA ARG A 25 -18.11 -14.93 -5.21
C ARG A 25 -18.62 -13.51 -5.43
N PRO A 26 -18.25 -12.52 -4.60
CA PRO A 26 -18.43 -11.14 -5.03
C PRO A 26 -17.52 -10.98 -6.24
N PHE A 27 -18.10 -11.06 -7.43
CA PHE A 27 -17.59 -10.28 -8.53
C PHE A 27 -17.49 -8.87 -7.95
N LEU A 28 -16.25 -8.40 -7.80
CA LEU A 28 -15.93 -7.02 -7.53
C LEU A 28 -16.42 -6.23 -8.74
N VAL A 29 -17.73 -6.02 -8.80
CA VAL A 29 -18.34 -4.99 -9.61
C VAL A 29 -17.96 -3.72 -8.88
N ASP A 30 -16.89 -3.12 -9.38
CA ASP A 30 -16.45 -1.80 -9.02
C ASP A 30 -17.65 -0.85 -9.17
N SER A 31 -18.24 -0.46 -8.04
CA SER A 31 -19.33 0.51 -7.99
C SER A 31 -18.85 1.94 -8.25
N SER A 32 -17.65 2.11 -8.86
CA SER A 32 -17.09 3.40 -9.26
C SER A 32 -17.55 3.92 -10.62
N LEU A 33 -18.52 3.27 -11.28
CA LEU A 33 -19.21 3.85 -12.46
C LEU A 33 -20.16 5.00 -12.05
N GLY A 34 -19.67 5.93 -11.24
CA GLY A 34 -20.15 7.30 -11.18
C GLY A 34 -19.60 8.04 -12.40
N ALA A 35 -20.42 8.89 -13.01
CA ALA A 35 -20.15 9.62 -14.25
C ALA A 35 -19.05 10.71 -14.16
N GLY A 36 -18.03 10.52 -13.32
CA GLY A 36 -16.83 11.36 -13.20
C GLY A 36 -15.58 10.51 -13.32
N GLY A 37 -14.59 10.96 -14.11
CA GLY A 37 -13.34 10.24 -14.31
C GLY A 37 -12.56 10.02 -12.99
N ASP A 38 -11.61 9.07 -13.02
CA ASP A 38 -10.75 8.81 -11.87
C ASP A 38 -9.90 10.03 -11.51
N ILE A 39 -9.66 10.25 -10.21
CA ILE A 39 -8.80 11.33 -9.72
C ILE A 39 -7.45 10.75 -9.32
N PHE A 40 -6.38 11.41 -9.77
CA PHE A 40 -5.01 11.05 -9.44
C PHE A 40 -4.27 12.22 -8.81
N ARG A 41 -3.47 11.93 -7.78
CA ARG A 41 -2.55 12.87 -7.15
C ARG A 41 -1.17 12.77 -7.81
N VAL A 42 -0.53 13.91 -8.06
CA VAL A 42 0.89 13.95 -8.43
C VAL A 42 1.75 13.63 -7.21
N ALA A 43 2.46 12.50 -7.25
CA ALA A 43 3.17 11.92 -6.10
C ALA A 43 4.67 12.27 -6.05
N THR A 44 5.12 13.20 -6.89
CA THR A 44 6.51 13.67 -6.99
C THR A 44 6.52 15.19 -7.13
N TYR A 45 7.70 15.82 -7.08
CA TYR A 45 7.86 17.27 -7.24
C TYR A 45 7.07 17.86 -8.43
N SER A 46 7.24 17.28 -9.62
CA SER A 46 6.45 17.62 -10.80
C SER A 46 6.40 16.50 -11.83
N VAL A 47 5.38 16.56 -12.69
CA VAL A 47 5.22 15.70 -13.87
C VAL A 47 4.91 16.56 -15.10
N SER A 48 5.40 16.13 -16.25
CA SER A 48 5.13 16.79 -17.54
C SER A 48 3.87 16.22 -18.18
N VAL A 49 3.04 17.09 -18.74
CA VAL A 49 1.90 16.71 -19.59
C VAL A 49 2.31 16.84 -21.04
N TYR A 50 2.28 15.73 -21.76
CA TYR A 50 2.73 15.61 -23.14
C TYR A 50 1.55 15.73 -24.12
N LYS A 51 1.81 16.18 -25.34
CA LYS A 51 0.78 16.23 -26.39
C LYS A 51 0.28 14.84 -26.80
N GLU A 52 1.15 13.85 -26.82
CA GLU A 52 0.88 12.45 -27.13
C GLU A 52 1.40 11.55 -26.00
N PRO A 53 0.95 10.28 -25.86
CA PRO A 53 1.42 9.37 -24.81
C PRO A 53 2.84 8.84 -25.13
N ASN A 54 3.80 9.75 -25.24
CA ASN A 54 5.16 9.52 -25.68
C ASN A 54 6.05 10.54 -24.98
N ASP A 55 7.11 10.09 -24.30
CA ASP A 55 8.03 10.95 -23.55
C ASP A 55 8.89 11.84 -24.44
N LYS A 56 8.93 11.58 -25.75
CA LYS A 56 9.56 12.42 -26.78
C LYS A 56 8.61 13.43 -27.41
N SER A 57 7.32 13.38 -27.10
CA SER A 57 6.34 14.34 -27.57
C SER A 57 6.60 15.74 -26.97
N PRO A 58 6.17 16.84 -27.62
CA PRO A 58 6.19 18.15 -27.00
C PRO A 58 5.46 18.16 -25.64
N ILE A 59 6.09 18.78 -24.64
CA ILE A 59 5.48 19.06 -23.34
C ILE A 59 4.57 20.28 -23.50
N LEU A 60 3.32 20.14 -23.06
CA LEU A 60 2.32 21.20 -23.10
C LEU A 60 2.39 22.08 -21.85
N TYR A 61 2.51 21.46 -20.68
CA TYR A 61 2.63 22.13 -19.38
C TYR A 61 3.08 21.12 -18.29
N GLN A 62 3.34 21.62 -17.08
CA GLN A 62 3.68 20.79 -15.92
C GLN A 62 2.55 20.79 -14.87
N ARG A 63 2.50 19.70 -14.11
CA ARG A 63 1.70 19.55 -12.90
C ARG A 63 2.62 19.32 -11.72
N TYR A 64 2.25 19.83 -10.56
CA TYR A 64 3.12 19.85 -9.37
C TYR A 64 2.62 18.92 -8.29
N ARG A 65 3.49 18.64 -7.31
CA ARG A 65 3.17 17.79 -6.17
C ARG A 65 1.83 18.11 -5.53
N ASP A 66 1.11 17.06 -5.18
CA ASP A 66 -0.22 17.09 -4.56
C ASP A 66 -1.35 17.70 -5.40
N GLU A 67 -1.08 18.19 -6.62
CA GLU A 67 -2.14 18.56 -7.55
C GLU A 67 -2.96 17.31 -7.92
N LEU A 68 -4.29 17.52 -7.97
CA LEU A 68 -5.25 16.50 -8.37
C LEU A 68 -5.56 16.64 -9.85
N ILE A 69 -5.48 15.53 -10.58
CA ILE A 69 -5.67 15.45 -12.02
C ILE A 69 -6.81 14.49 -12.30
N ASN A 70 -7.77 14.93 -13.10
CA ASN A 70 -8.79 14.05 -13.67
C ASN A 70 -8.18 13.23 -14.81
N VAL A 71 -8.30 11.92 -14.69
CA VAL A 71 -7.92 10.94 -15.70
C VAL A 71 -9.18 10.47 -16.42
N TYR A 72 -9.17 10.61 -17.74
CA TYR A 72 -10.29 10.27 -18.60
C TYR A 72 -10.16 8.86 -19.17
N GLU A 73 -8.94 8.40 -19.40
CA GLU A 73 -8.66 7.07 -19.98
C GLU A 73 -7.26 6.59 -19.59
N GLU A 74 -7.09 5.27 -19.50
CA GLU A 74 -5.79 4.61 -19.44
C GLU A 74 -5.39 4.17 -20.86
N VAL A 75 -4.16 4.50 -21.27
CA VAL A 75 -3.61 4.22 -22.59
C VAL A 75 -2.34 3.38 -22.45
N ILE A 76 -2.33 2.24 -23.15
CA ILE A 76 -1.11 1.45 -23.33
C ILE A 76 -0.38 2.02 -24.55
N SER A 77 0.72 2.72 -24.32
CA SER A 77 1.47 3.35 -25.40
C SER A 77 2.49 2.39 -26.01
N PRO A 78 2.54 2.24 -27.35
CA PRO A 78 3.62 1.52 -28.01
C PRO A 78 4.98 2.23 -27.90
N TYR A 79 4.99 3.51 -27.52
CA TYR A 79 6.19 4.31 -27.27
C TYR A 79 6.52 4.44 -25.78
N GLY A 80 5.72 3.85 -24.90
CA GLY A 80 5.98 3.85 -23.46
C GLY A 80 7.17 2.95 -23.08
N PRO A 81 7.73 3.12 -21.88
CA PRO A 81 8.74 2.20 -21.36
C PRO A 81 8.24 0.75 -21.41
N GLY A 82 9.06 -0.19 -21.92
CA GLY A 82 8.63 -1.58 -22.11
C GLY A 82 8.12 -2.26 -20.83
N TYR A 83 8.65 -1.85 -19.68
CA TYR A 83 8.25 -2.37 -18.38
C TYR A 83 7.04 -1.67 -17.75
N ASN A 84 6.72 -0.45 -18.18
CA ASN A 84 5.51 0.27 -17.76
C ASN A 84 5.04 1.16 -18.93
N PRO A 85 4.23 0.63 -19.86
CA PRO A 85 3.76 1.39 -21.02
C PRO A 85 2.53 2.25 -20.73
N ILE A 86 2.16 2.41 -19.45
CA ILE A 86 0.85 2.97 -19.06
C ILE A 86 0.92 4.49 -18.97
N TRP A 87 0.09 5.14 -19.78
CA TRP A 87 -0.15 6.56 -19.82
C TRP A 87 -1.60 6.88 -19.50
N TYR A 88 -1.86 8.11 -19.09
CA TYR A 88 -3.20 8.60 -18.80
C TYR A 88 -3.56 9.77 -19.68
N ARG A 89 -4.75 9.70 -20.28
CA ARG A 89 -5.37 10.87 -20.90
C ARG A 89 -5.85 11.81 -19.81
N VAL A 90 -5.27 12.99 -19.75
CA VAL A 90 -5.62 14.08 -18.83
C VAL A 90 -6.01 15.30 -19.64
N TRP A 91 -6.45 16.40 -19.02
CA TRP A 91 -6.88 17.57 -19.79
C TRP A 91 -5.80 18.01 -20.80
N ARG A 92 -6.18 18.22 -22.07
CA ARG A 92 -5.29 18.63 -23.18
C ARG A 92 -4.08 17.74 -23.53
N GLY A 93 -3.80 16.64 -22.83
CA GLY A 93 -2.62 15.83 -23.12
C GLY A 93 -2.56 14.51 -22.35
N TYR A 94 -1.35 13.99 -22.18
CA TYR A 94 -1.07 12.68 -21.59
C TYR A 94 0.02 12.77 -20.51
N VAL A 95 -0.13 11.99 -19.44
CA VAL A 95 0.87 11.89 -18.35
C VAL A 95 1.21 10.43 -18.11
N HIS A 96 2.49 10.14 -17.91
CA HIS A 96 2.93 8.78 -17.59
C HIS A 96 2.49 8.37 -16.17
N SER A 97 2.06 7.12 -16.00
CA SER A 97 1.48 6.65 -14.74
C SER A 97 2.45 6.58 -13.56
N ALA A 98 3.76 6.47 -13.82
CA ALA A 98 4.79 6.18 -12.81
C ALA A 98 4.71 7.02 -11.54
N ARG A 99 4.41 8.32 -11.67
CA ARG A 99 4.47 9.29 -10.57
C ARG A 99 3.08 9.81 -10.17
N LEU A 100 2.03 9.07 -10.52
CA LEU A 100 0.66 9.37 -10.11
C LEU A 100 0.17 8.34 -9.12
N GLN A 101 -0.69 8.77 -8.20
CA GLN A 101 -1.39 7.92 -7.25
C GLN A 101 -2.89 8.05 -7.50
N LYS A 102 -3.60 6.94 -7.72
CA LYS A 102 -5.07 6.95 -7.77
C LYS A 102 -5.58 7.27 -6.36
N VAL A 103 -6.49 8.22 -6.24
CA VAL A 103 -6.99 8.68 -4.94
C VAL A 103 -8.51 8.76 -4.92
N LYS A 104 -9.07 8.71 -3.71
CA LYS A 104 -10.49 9.00 -3.47
C LYS A 104 -10.60 10.11 -2.45
N PHE A 105 -11.75 10.78 -2.46
CA PHE A 105 -12.14 11.71 -1.39
C PHE A 105 -13.31 11.10 -0.65
N GLN A 106 -13.03 10.42 0.46
CA GLN A 106 -14.04 9.80 1.30
C GLN A 106 -13.78 10.19 2.76
N THR A 107 -14.77 10.83 3.38
CA THR A 107 -14.79 11.09 4.81
C THR A 107 -15.47 9.92 5.55
N ASN A 108 -15.17 9.78 6.84
CA ASN A 108 -15.63 8.67 7.66
C ASN A 108 -16.31 9.16 8.95
N PRO A 109 -17.22 8.35 9.52
CA PRO A 109 -17.73 8.58 10.87
C PRO A 109 -16.60 8.62 11.90
N VAL A 110 -16.69 9.55 12.85
CA VAL A 110 -15.72 9.66 13.95
C VAL A 110 -16.07 8.68 15.06
N ILE A 111 -15.12 7.82 15.42
CA ILE A 111 -15.24 6.85 16.50
C ILE A 111 -14.48 7.39 17.70
N GLN A 112 -15.19 7.65 18.80
CA GLN A 112 -14.61 8.25 20.01
C GLN A 112 -13.90 7.21 20.91
N ASP A 113 -14.37 5.96 20.88
CA ASP A 113 -13.83 4.90 21.71
C ASP A 113 -12.64 4.23 21.01
N ILE A 114 -11.43 4.61 21.44
CA ILE A 114 -10.18 4.06 20.94
C ILE A 114 -9.58 3.14 22.01
N PRO A 115 -9.28 1.87 21.70
CA PRO A 115 -8.69 0.95 22.66
C PRO A 115 -7.31 1.43 23.10
N LYS A 116 -6.88 1.05 24.32
CA LYS A 116 -5.60 1.46 24.90
C LYS A 116 -4.38 1.10 24.04
N GLY A 117 -4.43 -0.03 23.33
CA GLY A 117 -3.38 -0.46 22.40
C GLY A 117 -3.38 0.28 21.06
N GLY A 118 -4.30 1.22 20.88
CA GLY A 118 -4.55 1.90 19.61
C GLY A 118 -5.32 1.04 18.61
N ARG A 119 -5.82 1.69 17.57
CA ARG A 119 -6.48 1.07 16.43
C ARG A 119 -5.83 1.57 15.16
N LEU A 120 -5.50 0.65 14.25
CA LEU A 120 -4.95 1.02 12.96
C LEU A 120 -6.02 1.76 12.14
N ALA A 121 -5.62 2.79 11.41
CA ALA A 121 -6.47 3.54 10.52
C ALA A 121 -5.77 3.77 9.18
N GLU A 122 -6.54 3.96 8.12
CA GLU A 122 -6.02 4.37 6.81
C GLU A 122 -6.55 5.74 6.41
N VAL A 123 -5.75 6.50 5.66
CA VAL A 123 -6.17 7.79 5.08
C VAL A 123 -7.02 7.52 3.84
N THR A 124 -8.24 8.06 3.79
CA THR A 124 -9.21 7.86 2.69
C THR A 124 -9.52 9.12 1.89
N VAL A 125 -8.75 10.19 2.12
CA VAL A 125 -8.72 11.42 1.31
C VAL A 125 -7.39 11.50 0.55
N PRO A 126 -7.26 12.31 -0.52
CA PRO A 126 -6.03 12.35 -1.32
C PRO A 126 -4.77 12.63 -0.50
N PHE A 127 -4.88 13.58 0.43
CA PHE A 127 -3.90 13.87 1.45
C PHE A 127 -4.56 14.66 2.59
N THR A 128 -3.92 14.67 3.75
CA THR A 128 -4.37 15.44 4.91
C THR A 128 -3.17 16.05 5.64
N GLN A 129 -3.33 17.29 6.09
CA GLN A 129 -2.33 17.97 6.90
C GLN A 129 -2.45 17.51 8.35
N SER A 130 -1.41 16.88 8.87
CA SER A 130 -1.28 16.60 10.30
C SER A 130 -0.64 17.78 11.02
N MET A 131 -0.91 17.88 12.32
CA MET A 131 -0.44 18.95 13.18
C MET A 131 0.07 18.37 14.49
N ARG A 132 1.10 18.95 15.09
CA ARG A 132 1.47 18.68 16.48
C ARG A 132 1.10 19.88 17.35
N TYR A 133 0.70 19.59 18.59
CA TYR A 133 0.45 20.61 19.58
C TYR A 133 1.69 20.81 20.45
N LEU A 134 2.11 22.06 20.63
CA LEU A 134 3.22 22.45 21.49
C LEU A 134 2.68 23.06 22.79
N PRO A 135 2.65 22.31 23.92
CA PRO A 135 2.03 22.79 25.15
C PRO A 135 2.69 24.06 25.72
N TRP A 136 4.01 24.19 25.59
CA TRP A 136 4.77 25.33 26.11
C TRP A 136 4.45 26.64 25.36
N GLN A 137 4.06 26.56 24.09
CA GLN A 137 3.65 27.70 23.27
C GLN A 137 2.12 27.82 23.14
N LYS A 138 1.36 26.83 23.63
CA LYS A 138 -0.08 26.68 23.40
C LYS A 138 -0.45 26.84 21.92
N LYS A 139 0.36 26.24 21.05
CA LYS A 139 0.29 26.45 19.59
C LYS A 139 0.25 25.14 18.84
N TRP A 140 -0.54 25.11 17.78
CA TRP A 140 -0.52 24.05 16.77
C TRP A 140 0.44 24.41 15.64
N GLU A 141 1.22 23.43 15.19
CA GLU A 141 2.07 23.59 14.01
C GLU A 141 2.00 22.37 13.10
N PRO A 142 2.14 22.56 11.78
CA PRO A 142 2.10 21.47 10.83
C PRO A 142 3.27 20.51 11.07
N VAL A 143 2.99 19.23 10.91
CA VAL A 143 3.99 18.16 10.90
C VAL A 143 3.51 17.10 9.93
N TYR A 144 4.37 16.66 9.03
CA TYR A 144 4.10 15.67 7.98
C TYR A 144 2.90 16.01 7.06
N ARG A 145 2.85 15.30 5.94
CA ARG A 145 1.68 15.24 5.06
C ARG A 145 1.32 13.76 4.95
N LEU A 146 0.12 13.39 5.37
CA LEU A 146 -0.33 12.00 5.26
C LEU A 146 -1.07 11.84 3.94
N TYR A 147 -0.86 10.72 3.26
CA TYR A 147 -1.38 10.49 1.91
C TYR A 147 -2.39 9.35 1.90
N PHE A 148 -3.29 9.37 0.91
CA PHE A 148 -4.23 8.29 0.65
C PHE A 148 -3.55 6.91 0.76
N GLU A 149 -4.23 5.93 1.36
CA GLU A 149 -3.75 4.57 1.64
C GLU A 149 -2.59 4.41 2.64
N SER A 150 -1.99 5.50 3.13
CA SER A 150 -1.07 5.39 4.28
C SER A 150 -1.84 4.96 5.54
N THR A 151 -1.22 4.12 6.36
CA THR A 151 -1.82 3.57 7.58
C THR A 151 -1.15 4.13 8.82
N HIS A 152 -1.91 4.39 9.88
CA HIS A 152 -1.43 5.06 11.08
C HIS A 152 -2.07 4.46 12.34
N TRP A 153 -1.31 4.42 13.44
CA TRP A 153 -1.84 3.99 14.74
C TRP A 153 -2.56 5.13 15.44
N VAL A 154 -3.90 5.06 15.49
CA VAL A 154 -4.74 5.99 16.25
C VAL A 154 -4.79 5.53 17.71
N THR A 155 -4.43 6.43 18.62
CA THR A 155 -4.31 6.16 20.07
C THR A 155 -5.26 6.99 20.92
N GLY A 156 -6.11 7.80 20.29
CA GLY A 156 -7.10 8.62 20.98
C GLY A 156 -7.78 9.62 20.06
N VAL A 157 -8.73 10.36 20.62
CA VAL A 157 -9.43 11.46 19.97
C VAL A 157 -9.31 12.71 20.84
N GLU A 158 -8.93 13.83 20.24
CA GLU A 158 -8.78 15.12 20.90
C GLU A 158 -9.42 16.23 20.07
N GLN A 159 -9.62 17.40 20.67
CA GLN A 159 -10.12 18.56 19.93
C GLN A 159 -8.97 19.23 19.17
N GLY A 160 -9.12 19.39 17.86
CA GLY A 160 -8.13 20.03 17.02
C GLY A 160 -8.17 21.56 17.04
N PRO A 161 -7.29 22.22 16.26
CA PRO A 161 -7.20 23.68 16.18
C PRO A 161 -8.48 24.36 15.66
N ASP A 162 -9.34 23.61 14.98
CA ASP A 162 -10.62 24.08 14.41
C ASP A 162 -11.84 23.73 15.28
N GLY A 163 -11.62 23.22 16.49
CA GLY A 163 -12.67 22.82 17.41
C GLY A 163 -13.35 21.49 17.06
N ARG A 164 -12.98 20.84 15.95
CA ARG A 164 -13.52 19.54 15.52
C ARG A 164 -12.71 18.37 16.11
N PRO A 165 -13.24 17.13 16.08
CA PRO A 165 -12.51 15.95 16.53
C PRO A 165 -11.32 15.63 15.61
N TRP A 166 -10.16 15.43 16.21
CA TRP A 166 -8.93 15.00 15.56
C TRP A 166 -8.44 13.71 16.20
N TYR A 167 -7.98 12.77 15.38
CA TYR A 167 -7.34 11.56 15.89
C TYR A 167 -5.91 11.86 16.31
N ARG A 168 -5.53 11.37 17.49
CA ARG A 168 -4.14 11.32 17.95
C ARG A 168 -3.45 10.12 17.30
N ILE A 169 -2.48 10.37 16.46
CA ILE A 169 -1.60 9.39 15.86
C ILE A 169 -0.33 9.27 16.71
N HIS A 170 0.23 8.07 16.77
CA HIS A 170 1.56 7.84 17.32
C HIS A 170 2.53 7.40 16.22
N ASP A 171 3.69 8.05 16.17
CA ASP A 171 4.82 7.71 15.30
C ASP A 171 5.72 6.68 15.99
N GLU A 172 5.76 5.45 15.49
CA GLU A 172 6.56 4.37 16.10
C GLU A 172 8.08 4.57 15.98
N LEU A 173 8.56 5.37 15.02
CA LEU A 173 10.01 5.55 14.85
C LEU A 173 10.55 6.62 15.79
N LEU A 174 9.80 7.70 15.96
CA LEU A 174 10.21 8.87 16.74
C LEU A 174 9.49 8.98 18.09
N GLU A 175 8.59 8.05 18.39
CA GLU A 175 7.89 7.91 19.67
C GLU A 175 7.17 9.20 20.11
N PHE A 176 6.55 9.90 19.15
CA PHE A 176 5.81 11.13 19.43
C PHE A 176 4.42 11.13 18.82
N HIS A 177 3.60 12.05 19.32
CA HIS A 177 2.22 12.21 18.91
C HIS A 177 2.01 13.41 18.00
N TYR A 178 1.17 13.20 16.99
CA TYR A 178 0.62 14.24 16.15
C TYR A 178 -0.85 13.93 15.86
N PHE A 179 -1.54 14.86 15.21
CA PHE A 179 -2.98 14.84 15.11
C PHE A 179 -3.41 15.10 13.68
N VAL A 180 -4.56 14.54 13.31
CA VAL A 180 -5.17 14.73 11.99
C VAL A 180 -6.70 14.83 12.13
N PRO A 181 -7.41 15.56 11.25
CA PRO A 181 -8.87 15.56 11.27
C PRO A 181 -9.43 14.12 11.26
N ALA A 182 -10.26 13.78 12.24
CA ALA A 182 -10.68 12.40 12.43
C ALA A 182 -11.51 11.86 11.25
N GLU A 183 -12.28 12.73 10.60
CA GLU A 183 -13.10 12.39 9.44
C GLU A 183 -12.28 11.93 8.22
N HIS A 184 -10.98 12.26 8.14
CA HIS A 184 -10.11 11.87 7.02
C HIS A 184 -9.60 10.43 7.10
N LEU A 185 -9.77 9.78 8.26
CA LEU A 185 -9.24 8.44 8.52
C LEU A 185 -10.37 7.44 8.69
N ARG A 186 -10.22 6.28 8.07
CA ARG A 186 -11.07 5.11 8.31
C ARG A 186 -10.35 4.20 9.30
N LEU A 187 -10.94 3.97 10.47
CA LEU A 187 -10.42 2.95 11.37
C LEU A 187 -10.59 1.58 10.72
N ILE A 188 -9.51 0.81 10.69
CA ILE A 188 -9.49 -0.52 10.07
C ILE A 188 -10.15 -1.51 11.03
N PRO A 189 -11.20 -2.22 10.60
CA PRO A 189 -11.83 -3.30 11.35
C PRO A 189 -10.86 -4.43 11.62
N ASP A 190 -11.01 -5.09 12.76
CA ASP A 190 -10.20 -6.22 13.18
C ASP A 190 -10.29 -7.38 12.17
N GLU A 191 -11.43 -7.55 11.49
CA GLU A 191 -11.64 -8.57 10.47
C GLU A 191 -10.70 -8.40 9.26
N GLU A 192 -10.25 -7.18 8.98
CA GLU A 192 -9.30 -6.89 7.89
C GLU A 192 -7.87 -7.37 8.21
N PHE A 193 -7.60 -7.89 9.41
CA PHE A 193 -6.38 -8.63 9.75
C PHE A 193 -6.52 -10.15 9.59
N THR A 194 -7.74 -10.67 9.39
CA THR A 194 -8.01 -12.11 9.35
C THR A 194 -7.08 -12.82 8.36
N PRO A 195 -6.35 -13.88 8.77
CA PRO A 195 -5.40 -14.57 7.92
C PRO A 195 -6.03 -15.13 6.64
N ILE A 196 -5.29 -15.08 5.54
CA ILE A 196 -5.69 -15.69 4.27
C ILE A 196 -5.11 -17.09 4.17
N SER A 197 -5.97 -18.07 3.86
CA SER A 197 -5.64 -19.49 3.82
C SER A 197 -4.98 -20.01 5.12
N PRO A 198 -5.61 -19.86 6.30
CA PRO A 198 -5.04 -20.32 7.57
C PRO A 198 -4.84 -21.83 7.64
N GLN A 199 -5.54 -22.60 6.81
CA GLN A 199 -5.44 -24.05 6.72
C GLN A 199 -4.18 -24.54 5.98
N VAL A 200 -3.54 -23.69 5.18
CA VAL A 200 -2.32 -24.03 4.43
C VAL A 200 -1.11 -23.86 5.34
N LYS A 201 -0.24 -24.87 5.38
CA LYS A 201 0.88 -24.87 6.31
C LYS A 201 1.90 -23.81 5.89
N ALA A 202 2.58 -23.19 6.85
CA ALA A 202 3.48 -22.06 6.60
C ALA A 202 4.60 -22.38 5.60
N TRP A 203 5.15 -23.60 5.63
CA TRP A 203 6.21 -24.05 4.71
C TRP A 203 5.71 -24.44 3.31
N GLU A 204 4.39 -24.51 3.11
CA GLU A 204 3.78 -24.69 1.79
C GLU A 204 3.53 -23.33 1.11
N LYS A 205 3.76 -22.22 1.83
CA LYS A 205 3.67 -20.86 1.33
C LYS A 205 5.06 -20.36 0.94
N THR A 206 5.17 -19.81 -0.27
CA THR A 206 6.41 -19.19 -0.75
C THR A 206 6.10 -17.95 -1.56
N ILE A 207 6.94 -16.92 -1.41
CA ILE A 207 6.95 -15.72 -2.25
C ILE A 207 8.17 -15.83 -3.16
N ASP A 208 7.94 -15.73 -4.47
CA ASP A 208 8.97 -15.65 -5.50
C ASP A 208 9.01 -14.22 -6.03
N VAL A 209 10.18 -13.57 -5.96
CA VAL A 209 10.40 -12.21 -6.45
C VAL A 209 11.45 -12.27 -7.55
N SER A 210 11.06 -11.91 -8.77
CA SER A 210 11.97 -11.80 -9.90
C SER A 210 12.34 -10.34 -10.12
N ILE A 211 13.59 -9.99 -9.86
CA ILE A 211 14.15 -8.65 -10.14
C ILE A 211 14.19 -8.44 -11.66
N ALA A 212 14.60 -9.44 -12.43
CA ALA A 212 14.68 -9.33 -13.89
C ALA A 212 13.31 -9.08 -14.55
N ARG A 213 12.24 -9.70 -14.03
CA ARG A 213 10.87 -9.54 -14.57
C ARG A 213 10.07 -8.45 -13.86
N GLN A 214 10.57 -7.92 -12.75
CA GLN A 214 9.87 -6.98 -11.88
C GLN A 214 8.47 -7.49 -11.50
N GLU A 215 8.45 -8.72 -11.01
CA GLU A 215 7.23 -9.44 -10.64
C GLU A 215 7.40 -10.17 -9.31
N LEU A 216 6.30 -10.29 -8.58
CA LEU A 216 6.16 -11.10 -7.38
C LEU A 216 5.03 -12.10 -7.58
N ILE A 217 5.28 -13.36 -7.23
CA ILE A 217 4.31 -14.45 -7.29
C ILE A 217 4.24 -15.12 -5.92
N CYS A 218 3.04 -15.38 -5.41
CA CYS A 218 2.82 -16.18 -4.21
C CYS A 218 2.31 -17.57 -4.58
N TYR A 219 2.87 -18.60 -3.94
CA TYR A 219 2.51 -19.99 -4.15
C TYR A 219 1.99 -20.65 -2.88
N GLU A 220 0.98 -21.51 -3.03
CA GLU A 220 0.53 -22.48 -2.03
C GLU A 220 0.73 -23.90 -2.58
N GLY A 221 1.63 -24.69 -1.98
CA GLY A 221 1.93 -26.05 -2.44
C GLY A 221 2.36 -26.12 -3.91
N GLY A 222 3.08 -25.10 -4.39
CA GLY A 222 3.51 -24.96 -5.78
C GLY A 222 2.46 -24.40 -6.75
N LYS A 223 1.24 -24.09 -6.29
CA LYS A 223 0.21 -23.45 -7.10
C LYS A 223 0.20 -21.95 -6.89
N GLU A 224 0.23 -21.19 -7.99
CA GLU A 224 0.08 -19.74 -7.96
C GLU A 224 -1.28 -19.32 -7.38
N VAL A 225 -1.25 -18.41 -6.41
CA VAL A 225 -2.44 -17.83 -5.76
C VAL A 225 -2.50 -16.31 -5.88
N LEU A 226 -1.37 -15.65 -6.14
CA LEU A 226 -1.27 -14.22 -6.39
C LEU A 226 -0.09 -13.95 -7.34
N ARG A 227 -0.26 -12.99 -8.24
CA ARG A 227 0.78 -12.43 -9.08
C ARG A 227 0.60 -10.92 -9.18
N SER A 228 1.70 -10.16 -9.02
CA SER A 228 1.70 -8.71 -9.16
C SER A 228 2.99 -8.22 -9.78
N ARG A 229 2.91 -7.18 -10.61
CA ARG A 229 4.09 -6.37 -10.94
C ARG A 229 4.57 -5.62 -9.70
N VAL A 230 5.86 -5.41 -9.61
CA VAL A 230 6.51 -4.75 -8.46
C VAL A 230 7.51 -3.69 -8.92
N SER A 231 8.05 -2.93 -7.98
CA SER A 231 9.23 -2.10 -8.19
C SER A 231 10.28 -2.44 -7.13
N THR A 232 11.34 -3.13 -7.52
CA THR A 232 12.45 -3.48 -6.61
C THR A 232 13.46 -2.33 -6.47
N GLY A 233 14.54 -2.59 -5.75
CA GLY A 233 15.65 -1.67 -5.53
C GLY A 233 16.38 -1.30 -6.80
N VAL A 234 16.76 -0.03 -6.93
CA VAL A 234 17.55 0.45 -8.06
C VAL A 234 19.00 -0.03 -7.97
N SER A 235 19.48 -0.65 -9.04
CA SER A 235 20.90 -1.00 -9.20
C SER A 235 21.73 0.19 -9.67
N ARG A 236 22.91 0.33 -9.09
CA ARG A 236 23.86 1.40 -9.44
C ARG A 236 25.03 0.77 -10.17
N TRP A 237 25.32 1.27 -11.37
CA TRP A 237 26.44 0.80 -12.19
C TRP A 237 27.82 1.04 -11.54
N ASN A 238 27.93 2.03 -10.64
CA ASN A 238 29.16 2.35 -9.92
C ASN A 238 28.84 2.83 -8.50
N PRO A 239 28.53 1.90 -7.57
CA PRO A 239 28.21 2.27 -6.20
C PRO A 239 29.47 2.77 -5.49
N ASP A 240 29.33 3.86 -4.74
CA ASP A 240 30.36 4.26 -3.77
C ASP A 240 30.50 3.13 -2.74
N PRO A 241 31.71 2.57 -2.51
CA PRO A 241 31.92 1.49 -1.55
C PRO A 241 31.47 1.81 -0.12
N THR A 242 31.36 3.09 0.21
CA THR A 242 30.91 3.58 1.53
C THR A 242 29.39 3.83 1.58
N SER A 243 28.70 3.77 0.44
CA SER A 243 27.26 3.98 0.37
C SER A 243 26.47 2.69 0.61
N ILE A 244 25.32 2.82 1.25
CA ILE A 244 24.40 1.70 1.47
C ILE A 244 23.85 1.25 0.10
N PRO A 245 23.99 -0.04 -0.26
CA PRO A 245 23.43 -0.56 -1.50
C PRO A 245 21.92 -0.34 -1.58
N THR A 246 21.44 0.07 -2.75
CA THR A 246 20.00 0.29 -3.00
C THR A 246 19.34 -0.84 -3.77
N GLU A 247 20.11 -1.89 -4.09
CA GLU A 247 19.66 -3.09 -4.78
C GLU A 247 18.88 -3.99 -3.84
N THR A 248 17.84 -4.65 -4.36
CA THR A 248 17.20 -5.74 -3.60
C THR A 248 18.15 -6.93 -3.57
N PRO A 249 18.54 -7.44 -2.40
CA PRO A 249 19.46 -8.56 -2.31
C PRO A 249 18.81 -9.85 -2.83
N THR A 250 19.54 -10.62 -3.63
CA THR A 250 19.13 -11.95 -4.11
C THR A 250 19.43 -13.02 -3.06
N GLY A 251 18.60 -14.06 -3.00
CA GLY A 251 18.77 -15.17 -2.07
C GLY A 251 17.46 -15.71 -1.53
N GLU A 252 17.57 -16.59 -0.53
CA GLU A 252 16.45 -17.13 0.22
C GLU A 252 16.38 -16.45 1.58
N PHE A 253 15.20 -15.93 1.91
CA PHE A 253 14.94 -15.15 3.10
C PHE A 253 13.65 -15.60 3.76
N HIS A 254 13.40 -15.18 4.99
CA HIS A 254 12.12 -15.40 5.66
C HIS A 254 11.59 -14.08 6.18
N ILE A 255 10.28 -13.90 6.09
CA ILE A 255 9.62 -12.78 6.78
C ILE A 255 9.90 -12.92 8.28
N PHE A 256 10.60 -11.96 8.86
CA PHE A 256 10.96 -12.00 10.27
C PHE A 256 10.24 -10.96 11.13
N SER A 257 9.74 -9.90 10.51
CA SER A 257 8.95 -8.85 11.17
C SER A 257 7.86 -8.33 10.25
N LYS A 258 6.68 -8.08 10.82
CA LYS A 258 5.55 -7.46 10.13
C LYS A 258 5.03 -6.28 10.93
N MET A 259 4.91 -5.13 10.27
CA MET A 259 4.38 -3.89 10.85
C MET A 259 3.29 -3.33 9.92
N PRO A 260 2.04 -3.21 10.36
CA PRO A 260 0.97 -2.77 9.46
C PRO A 260 1.07 -1.27 9.15
N SER A 261 1.80 -0.50 9.96
CA SER A 261 2.19 0.90 9.75
C SER A 261 3.65 1.07 10.12
N LYS A 262 4.49 1.55 9.20
CA LYS A 262 5.91 1.83 9.44
C LYS A 262 6.27 3.26 9.04
N HIS A 263 7.10 3.94 9.82
CA HIS A 263 7.75 5.16 9.37
C HIS A 263 9.09 4.79 8.72
N MET A 264 9.25 5.09 7.43
CA MET A 264 10.50 4.91 6.68
C MET A 264 11.05 6.26 6.21
N GLY A 265 12.28 6.59 6.53
CA GLY A 265 12.82 7.92 6.22
C GLY A 265 14.13 8.22 6.94
N ASN A 266 14.46 9.51 7.03
CA ASN A 266 15.61 9.96 7.80
C ASN A 266 15.29 10.11 9.30
N GLY A 267 14.02 9.96 9.71
CA GLY A 267 13.61 10.06 11.10
C GLY A 267 13.62 11.51 11.61
N GLN A 268 13.20 12.45 10.78
CA GLN A 268 13.12 13.86 11.13
C GLN A 268 11.67 14.31 11.33
N VAL A 269 11.42 15.07 12.40
CA VAL A 269 10.12 15.73 12.56
C VAL A 269 10.10 17.00 11.71
N THR A 270 9.32 16.98 10.63
CA THR A 270 9.34 18.04 9.63
C THR A 270 7.96 18.30 9.01
N ALA A 271 7.74 19.53 8.56
CA ALA A 271 6.61 19.91 7.71
C ALA A 271 7.00 20.01 6.23
N ASP A 272 8.29 19.83 5.91
CA ASP A 272 8.78 19.82 4.54
C ASP A 272 8.28 18.56 3.84
N ILE A 273 7.41 18.75 2.84
CA ILE A 273 6.85 17.65 2.05
C ILE A 273 7.91 16.99 1.16
N GLU A 274 9.01 17.68 0.83
CA GLU A 274 10.11 17.14 0.03
C GLU A 274 11.13 16.35 0.87
N ALA A 275 11.04 16.42 2.20
CA ALA A 275 11.87 15.59 3.07
C ALA A 275 11.60 14.10 2.82
N TYR A 276 12.66 13.29 2.94
CA TYR A 276 12.54 11.84 2.83
C TYR A 276 11.98 11.26 4.13
N GLU A 277 10.69 11.50 4.36
CA GLU A 277 9.91 10.97 5.48
C GLU A 277 8.61 10.36 4.94
N LEU A 278 8.59 9.03 4.86
CA LEU A 278 7.44 8.23 4.45
C LEU A 278 6.78 7.69 5.72
N VAL A 279 5.90 8.49 6.32
CA VAL A 279 5.12 8.10 7.49
C VAL A 279 3.95 7.20 7.09
N GLY A 280 3.72 6.14 7.87
CA GLY A 280 2.59 5.24 7.67
C GLY A 280 2.68 4.38 6.40
N VAL A 281 3.88 3.91 6.06
CA VAL A 281 4.10 2.91 5.02
C VAL A 281 3.25 1.68 5.36
N PRO A 282 2.28 1.33 4.51
CA PRO A 282 1.24 0.38 4.88
C PRO A 282 1.66 -1.07 4.64
N TRP A 283 1.25 -1.94 5.56
CA TRP A 283 1.33 -3.41 5.43
C TRP A 283 2.75 -3.91 5.13
N THR A 284 3.71 -3.52 5.96
CA THR A 284 5.14 -3.81 5.77
C THR A 284 5.51 -5.20 6.29
N SER A 285 6.15 -6.00 5.44
CA SER A 285 6.68 -7.34 5.77
C SER A 285 8.19 -7.40 5.50
N PHE A 286 9.00 -7.31 6.56
CA PHE A 286 10.46 -7.35 6.49
C PHE A 286 10.98 -8.77 6.31
N PHE A 287 11.93 -8.95 5.40
CA PHE A 287 12.56 -10.25 5.12
C PHE A 287 14.09 -10.21 5.10
N VAL A 288 14.72 -9.02 5.12
CA VAL A 288 16.17 -8.87 5.33
C VAL A 288 16.45 -7.94 6.50
N GLU A 289 17.39 -8.31 7.37
CA GLU A 289 17.73 -7.56 8.60
C GLU A 289 18.20 -6.12 8.35
N THR A 290 18.69 -5.82 7.14
CA THR A 290 19.06 -4.46 6.71
C THR A 290 17.86 -3.52 6.50
N GLY A 291 16.63 -4.01 6.72
CA GLY A 291 15.40 -3.23 6.59
C GLY A 291 14.67 -3.42 5.25
N VAL A 292 15.06 -4.41 4.45
CA VAL A 292 14.37 -4.71 3.17
C VAL A 292 13.05 -5.41 3.46
N ALA A 293 11.98 -4.88 2.88
CA ALA A 293 10.61 -5.35 3.08
C ALA A 293 9.79 -5.38 1.79
N ILE A 294 8.70 -6.14 1.82
CA ILE A 294 7.58 -6.02 0.89
C ILE A 294 6.54 -5.10 1.56
N HIS A 295 6.13 -4.02 0.92
CA HIS A 295 5.17 -3.08 1.50
C HIS A 295 4.36 -2.31 0.45
N GLY A 296 3.25 -1.74 0.89
CA GLY A 296 2.40 -0.89 0.04
C GLY A 296 3.09 0.44 -0.23
N THR A 297 2.83 1.02 -1.39
CA THR A 297 3.55 2.20 -1.87
C THR A 297 2.59 3.24 -2.42
N PHE A 298 2.44 4.34 -1.68
CA PHE A 298 1.53 5.45 -2.01
C PHE A 298 2.22 6.60 -2.78
N TRP A 299 3.54 6.53 -3.00
CA TRP A 299 4.32 7.61 -3.62
C TRP A 299 4.70 7.38 -5.10
N HIS A 300 4.36 6.22 -5.68
CA HIS A 300 4.51 5.96 -7.10
C HIS A 300 3.66 4.77 -7.55
N ARG A 301 3.49 4.62 -8.87
CA ARG A 301 2.79 3.49 -9.50
C ARG A 301 3.58 2.90 -10.67
N ASN A 302 4.91 2.92 -10.59
CA ASN A 302 5.80 2.51 -11.68
C ASN A 302 6.05 1.00 -11.75
N TRP A 303 4.99 0.21 -11.63
CA TRP A 303 5.09 -1.24 -11.54
C TRP A 303 5.74 -1.84 -12.78
N GLY A 304 6.68 -2.75 -12.57
CA GLY A 304 7.51 -3.32 -13.63
C GLY A 304 8.87 -2.63 -13.74
N THR A 305 9.11 -1.50 -13.07
CA THR A 305 10.39 -0.78 -13.14
C THR A 305 10.99 -0.60 -11.74
N PRO A 306 12.31 -0.85 -11.54
CA PRO A 306 12.97 -0.60 -10.26
C PRO A 306 12.85 0.87 -9.83
N MET A 307 12.53 1.11 -8.57
CA MET A 307 12.36 2.47 -8.00
C MET A 307 12.76 2.59 -6.54
N SER A 308 12.76 1.50 -5.77
CA SER A 308 12.97 1.56 -4.33
C SER A 308 14.47 1.69 -3.99
N ARG A 309 14.77 1.78 -2.69
CA ARG A 309 16.13 1.71 -2.16
C ARG A 309 16.46 0.35 -1.54
N GLY A 310 15.82 -0.71 -2.02
CA GLY A 310 16.06 -2.09 -1.58
C GLY A 310 14.76 -2.88 -1.45
N CYS A 311 13.70 -2.25 -0.92
CA CYS A 311 12.38 -2.87 -0.73
C CYS A 311 11.73 -3.35 -2.04
N VAL A 312 10.74 -4.23 -1.91
CA VAL A 312 9.87 -4.65 -3.00
C VAL A 312 8.57 -3.87 -2.87
N ASN A 313 8.44 -2.80 -3.65
CA ASN A 313 7.27 -1.94 -3.64
C ASN A 313 6.13 -2.61 -4.43
N VAL A 314 4.95 -2.70 -3.82
CA VAL A 314 3.75 -3.27 -4.44
C VAL A 314 2.54 -2.33 -4.25
N PRO A 315 1.44 -2.50 -5.00
CA PRO A 315 0.18 -1.83 -4.70
C PRO A 315 -0.29 -2.09 -3.25
N THR A 316 -0.95 -1.12 -2.61
CA THR A 316 -1.26 -1.21 -1.18
C THR A 316 -2.20 -2.39 -0.84
N ASP A 317 -3.17 -2.66 -1.71
CA ASP A 317 -4.08 -3.81 -1.61
C ASP A 317 -3.33 -5.15 -1.72
N ILE A 318 -2.34 -5.22 -2.62
CA ILE A 318 -1.44 -6.37 -2.74
C ILE A 318 -0.59 -6.55 -1.47
N ALA A 319 -0.01 -5.46 -0.93
CA ALA A 319 0.75 -5.52 0.32
C ALA A 319 -0.10 -6.04 1.48
N LYS A 320 -1.34 -5.54 1.60
CA LYS A 320 -2.30 -5.99 2.61
C LYS A 320 -2.64 -7.47 2.46
N TRP A 321 -2.85 -7.94 1.23
CA TRP A 321 -3.09 -9.35 0.96
C TRP A 321 -1.89 -10.19 1.41
N ILE A 322 -0.67 -9.82 1.01
CA ILE A 322 0.57 -10.52 1.39
C ILE A 322 0.73 -10.51 2.92
N PHE A 323 0.50 -9.38 3.56
CA PHE A 323 0.61 -9.23 5.01
C PHE A 323 -0.31 -10.20 5.75
N ARG A 324 -1.56 -10.38 5.29
CA ARG A 324 -2.53 -11.31 5.89
C ARG A 324 -2.29 -12.77 5.49
N TRP A 325 -1.71 -13.00 4.33
CA TRP A 325 -1.46 -14.34 3.80
C TRP A 325 -0.21 -14.99 4.41
N THR A 326 0.80 -14.19 4.76
CA THR A 326 2.09 -14.64 5.28
C THR A 326 2.09 -14.86 6.79
N THR A 327 2.97 -15.75 7.24
CA THR A 327 3.34 -15.93 8.65
C THR A 327 4.56 -15.06 9.00
N PRO A 328 4.80 -14.73 10.29
CA PRO A 328 3.92 -14.97 11.46
C PRO A 328 2.57 -14.24 11.32
N ILE A 329 1.48 -14.76 11.88
CA ILE A 329 0.18 -14.07 11.85
C ILE A 329 0.27 -12.83 12.76
N CYS A 330 -0.23 -11.68 12.29
CA CYS A 330 -0.25 -10.44 13.05
C CYS A 330 -1.70 -10.13 13.43
N GLU A 331 -1.98 -10.15 14.73
CA GLU A 331 -3.32 -9.91 15.28
C GLU A 331 -3.66 -8.40 15.29
N PRO A 332 -4.95 -8.03 15.29
CA PRO A 332 -5.36 -6.65 15.50
C PRO A 332 -4.74 -6.03 16.75
N GLY A 333 -4.31 -4.77 16.65
CA GLY A 333 -3.67 -4.06 17.76
C GLY A 333 -2.21 -4.44 18.04
N VAL A 334 -1.62 -5.37 17.26
CA VAL A 334 -0.18 -5.67 17.32
C VAL A 334 0.58 -4.71 16.40
N TRP A 335 1.51 -3.96 16.97
CA TRP A 335 2.29 -2.94 16.26
C TRP A 335 3.41 -3.53 15.43
N GLU A 336 4.10 -4.51 15.98
CA GLU A 336 5.14 -5.28 15.31
C GLU A 336 4.99 -6.74 15.70
N GLN A 337 4.84 -7.61 14.70
CA GLN A 337 4.82 -9.04 14.88
C GLN A 337 6.13 -9.64 14.37
N LYS A 338 6.94 -10.20 15.27
CA LYS A 338 8.18 -10.91 14.94
C LYS A 338 7.95 -12.42 14.86
N GLY A 339 8.82 -13.12 14.13
CA GLY A 339 8.80 -14.57 14.04
C GLY A 339 9.72 -15.12 12.96
N TYR A 340 9.60 -16.41 12.66
CA TYR A 340 10.22 -17.03 11.48
C TYR A 340 9.10 -17.40 10.51
N GLY A 341 8.92 -16.54 9.51
CA GLY A 341 7.74 -16.49 8.67
C GLY A 341 7.88 -17.19 7.32
N THR A 342 7.02 -16.79 6.39
CA THR A 342 6.98 -17.31 5.02
C THR A 342 8.30 -17.09 4.29
N LEU A 343 8.73 -18.11 3.51
CA LEU A 343 9.92 -18.06 2.64
C LEU A 343 9.73 -17.03 1.52
N VAL A 344 10.75 -16.21 1.31
CA VAL A 344 10.86 -15.23 0.23
C VAL A 344 12.12 -15.55 -0.58
N VAL A 345 11.95 -15.91 -1.84
CA VAL A 345 13.04 -16.20 -2.78
C VAL A 345 13.17 -15.02 -3.73
N VAL A 346 14.36 -14.42 -3.80
CA VAL A 346 14.64 -13.25 -4.66
C VAL A 346 15.72 -13.61 -5.66
N HIS A 347 15.46 -13.39 -6.96
CA HIS A 347 16.36 -13.75 -8.05
C HIS A 347 16.38 -12.77 -9.23
#